data_AF-A0A399ZUB0-F1
#
_entry.id   AF-A0A399ZUB0-F1
#
_cell.length_a   1.000
_cell.length_b   1.000
_cell.length_c   1.000
_cell.angle_alpha   90.00
_cell.angle_beta   90.00
_cell.angle_gamma   90.00
#
_symmetry.space_group_name_H-M   'P 1'
#
loop_
_entity.id
_entity.type
_entity.pdbx_description
1 polymer ?
#
loop_
_entity_poly.entity_id
_entity_poly.type
_entity_poly.pdbx_seq_one_letter_code
_entity_poly.pdbx_strand_id
1 'polypeptide(L)'
;MADLQRVNLLLERRQRSALEKLAAQKKRSVSDLVREYITAGLQEDNSRQRERALALQYGRELSARILKRRKGKPVIDSVKLLEQAREERANELLGRRR
;
A
#
# COMPACT_ATOMS: atom_id res chain seq x y z
N MET A 1 4.04 -32.68 2.08
CA MET A 1 5.41 -32.42 1.60
C MET A 1 5.33 -31.27 0.61
N ALA A 2 6.17 -30.25 0.74
CA ALA A 2 6.17 -29.14 -0.22
C ALA A 2 6.70 -29.65 -1.57
N ASP A 3 5.93 -29.45 -2.63
CA ASP A 3 6.30 -29.88 -3.98
C ASP A 3 7.36 -28.90 -4.53
N LEU A 4 8.63 -29.31 -4.45
CA LEU A 4 9.77 -28.46 -4.81
C LEU A 4 10.14 -28.66 -6.27
N GLN A 5 9.89 -27.64 -7.10
CA GLN A 5 10.34 -27.61 -8.48
C GLN A 5 11.77 -27.06 -8.58
N ARG A 6 12.65 -27.77 -9.30
CA ARG A 6 14.01 -27.29 -9.59
C ARG A 6 13.97 -26.25 -10.72
N VAL A 7 14.51 -25.07 -10.45
CA VAL A 7 14.61 -23.97 -11.41
C VAL A 7 16.07 -23.59 -11.59
N ASN A 8 16.47 -23.36 -12.85
CA ASN A 8 17.78 -22.80 -13.19
C ASN A 8 17.63 -21.29 -13.41
N LEU A 9 18.34 -20.50 -12.63
CA LEU A 9 18.31 -19.04 -12.71
C LEU A 9 19.62 -18.54 -13.34
N LEU A 10 19.50 -17.72 -14.37
CA LEU A 10 20.63 -16.97 -14.91
C LEU A 10 20.80 -15.70 -14.09
N LEU A 11 22.01 -15.51 -13.56
CA LEU A 11 22.37 -14.37 -12.73
C LEU A 11 23.58 -13.67 -13.32
N GLU A 12 23.66 -12.36 -13.11
CA GLU A 12 24.89 -11.64 -13.40
C GLU A 12 26.02 -12.15 -12.49
N ARG A 13 27.25 -12.08 -13.01
CA ARG A 13 28.43 -12.56 -12.27
C ARG A 13 28.60 -11.87 -10.91
N ARG A 14 28.25 -10.57 -10.83
CA ARG A 14 28.27 -9.79 -9.58
C ARG A 14 27.23 -10.30 -8.57
N GLN A 15 26.01 -10.58 -9.03
CA GLN A 15 24.92 -11.08 -8.20
C GLN A 15 25.24 -12.46 -7.62
N ARG A 16 25.76 -13.37 -8.45
CA ARG A 16 26.20 -14.70 -8.00
C ARG A 16 27.28 -14.60 -6.92
N SER A 17 28.30 -13.77 -7.13
CA SER A 17 29.37 -13.60 -6.14
C SER A 17 28.86 -13.02 -4.82
N ALA A 18 27.94 -12.06 -4.88
CA ALA A 18 27.32 -11.50 -3.68
C ALA A 18 26.50 -12.55 -2.92
N LEU A 19 25.72 -13.38 -3.61
CA LEU A 19 24.94 -14.47 -3.02
C LEU A 19 25.83 -15.53 -2.37
N GLU A 20 26.92 -15.93 -3.02
CA GLU A 20 27.87 -16.91 -2.47
C GLU A 20 28.54 -16.38 -1.19
N LYS A 21 28.97 -15.11 -1.18
CA LYS A 21 29.53 -14.45 0.02
C LYS A 21 28.51 -14.39 1.16
N LEU A 22 27.28 -14.00 0.85
CA LEU A 22 26.21 -13.87 1.84
C LEU A 22 25.80 -15.24 2.41
N ALA A 23 25.74 -16.26 1.57
CA ALA A 23 25.48 -17.65 1.96
C ALA A 23 26.57 -18.18 2.90
N ALA A 24 27.84 -17.90 2.59
CA ALA A 24 28.97 -18.25 3.45
C ALA A 24 28.90 -17.54 4.82
N GLN A 25 28.62 -16.23 4.84
CA GLN A 25 28.47 -15.46 6.08
C GLN A 25 27.33 -16.00 6.96
N LYS A 26 26.20 -16.35 6.35
CA LYS A 26 25.02 -16.88 7.05
C LYS A 26 25.10 -18.39 7.33
N LYS A 27 26.17 -19.08 6.91
CA LYS A 27 26.33 -20.55 7.00
C LYS A 27 25.14 -21.32 6.44
N ARG A 28 24.60 -20.87 5.29
CA ARG A 28 23.42 -21.45 4.64
C ARG A 28 23.69 -21.73 3.16
N SER A 29 22.86 -22.55 2.53
CA SER A 29 22.97 -22.78 1.09
C SER A 29 22.49 -21.56 0.30
N VAL A 30 23.10 -21.31 -0.86
CA VAL A 30 22.66 -20.26 -1.78
C VAL A 30 21.19 -20.47 -2.17
N SER A 31 20.79 -21.72 -2.40
CA SER A 31 19.41 -22.08 -2.76
C SER A 31 18.40 -21.74 -1.67
N ASP A 32 18.72 -22.00 -0.40
CA ASP A 32 17.85 -21.63 0.73
C ASP A 32 17.69 -20.12 0.83
N LEU A 33 18.79 -19.41 0.65
CA LEU A 33 18.84 -17.97 0.73
C LEU A 33 18.01 -17.33 -0.39
N VAL A 34 18.20 -17.81 -1.63
CA VAL A 34 17.41 -17.35 -2.79
C VAL A 34 15.91 -17.63 -2.60
N ARG A 35 15.54 -18.81 -2.10
CA ARG A 35 14.12 -19.13 -1.80
C ARG A 35 13.50 -18.17 -0.79
N GLU A 36 14.23 -17.86 0.28
CA GLU A 36 13.78 -16.92 1.31
C GLU A 36 13.56 -15.52 0.74
N TYR A 37 14.54 -14.99 0.01
CA TYR A 37 14.45 -13.66 -0.58
C TYR A 37 13.34 -13.56 -1.64
N ILE A 38 13.14 -14.61 -2.47
CA ILE A 38 12.02 -14.67 -3.41
C ILE A 38 10.69 -14.64 -2.66
N THR A 39 10.55 -15.45 -1.59
CA THR A 39 9.32 -15.50 -0.80
C THR A 39 9.02 -14.16 -0.14
N ALA A 40 10.03 -13.52 0.45
CA ALA A 40 9.90 -12.19 1.06
C ALA A 40 9.51 -11.13 0.02
N GLY A 41 10.14 -11.11 -1.15
CA GLY A 41 9.81 -10.19 -2.23
C GLY A 41 8.39 -10.36 -2.75
N LEU A 42 7.93 -11.62 -2.94
CA LEU A 42 6.55 -11.91 -3.36
C LEU A 42 5.52 -11.47 -2.31
N GLN A 43 5.85 -11.58 -1.02
CA GLN A 43 4.97 -11.09 0.05
C GLN A 43 4.88 -9.57 0.05
N GLU A 44 6.00 -8.86 -0.14
CA GLU A 44 6.04 -7.40 -0.20
C GLU A 44 5.30 -6.84 -1.43
N ASP A 45 5.45 -7.45 -2.60
CA ASP A 45 4.69 -7.02 -3.78
C ASP A 45 3.18 -7.25 -3.60
N ASN A 46 2.80 -8.38 -3.01
CA ASN A 46 1.40 -8.66 -2.68
C ASN A 46 0.84 -7.68 -1.64
N SER A 47 1.63 -7.27 -0.64
CA SER A 47 1.17 -6.28 0.36
C SER A 47 0.96 -4.92 -0.29
N ARG A 48 1.91 -4.45 -1.12
CA ARG A 48 1.79 -3.19 -1.86
C ARG A 48 0.58 -3.19 -2.81
N GLN A 49 0.34 -4.31 -3.49
CA GLN A 49 -0.85 -4.45 -4.34
C GLN A 49 -2.16 -4.43 -3.52
N ARG A 50 -2.19 -5.13 -2.38
CA ARG A 50 -3.34 -5.13 -1.46
C ARG A 50 -3.62 -3.74 -0.89
N GLU A 51 -2.58 -3.02 -0.45
CA GLU A 51 -2.71 -1.65 0.06
C GLU A 51 -3.27 -0.70 -1.00
N ARG A 52 -2.79 -0.80 -2.25
CA ARG A 52 -3.34 -0.03 -3.37
C ARG A 52 -4.81 -0.38 -3.63
N ALA A 53 -5.16 -1.65 -3.62
CA ALA A 53 -6.54 -2.08 -3.81
C ALA A 53 -7.46 -1.56 -2.69
N LEU A 54 -7.02 -1.64 -1.43
CA LEU A 54 -7.74 -1.10 -0.28
C LEU A 54 -7.88 0.42 -0.36
N ALA A 55 -6.83 1.16 -0.72
CA ALA A 55 -6.88 2.60 -0.89
C ALA A 55 -7.89 3.02 -1.97
N LEU A 56 -7.93 2.30 -3.10
CA LEU A 56 -8.93 2.53 -4.15
C LEU A 56 -10.35 2.22 -3.68
N GLN A 57 -10.54 1.14 -2.92
CA GLN A 57 -11.84 0.80 -2.34
C GLN A 57 -12.31 1.87 -1.36
N TYR A 58 -11.46 2.31 -0.44
CA TYR A 58 -11.76 3.38 0.51
C TYR A 58 -12.09 4.69 -0.21
N GLY A 59 -11.34 5.04 -1.27
CA GLY A 59 -11.63 6.20 -2.10
C GLY A 59 -13.03 6.13 -2.73
N ARG A 60 -13.40 4.98 -3.31
CA ARG A 60 -14.74 4.76 -3.90
C ARG A 60 -15.85 4.88 -2.86
N GLU A 61 -15.68 4.24 -1.71
CA GLU A 61 -16.67 4.30 -0.62
C GLU A 61 -16.84 5.74 -0.09
N LEU A 62 -15.73 6.48 0.06
CA LEU A 62 -15.76 7.87 0.50
C LEU A 62 -16.49 8.76 -0.53
N SER A 63 -16.15 8.61 -1.82
CA SER A 63 -16.83 9.35 -2.90
C SER A 63 -18.33 9.03 -2.93
N ALA A 64 -18.72 7.77 -2.78
CA ALA A 64 -20.12 7.36 -2.71
C ALA A 64 -20.85 7.98 -1.51
N ARG A 65 -20.22 8.01 -0.32
CA ARG A 65 -20.78 8.67 0.86
C ARG A 65 -20.95 10.18 0.67
N ILE A 66 -19.95 10.85 0.08
CA ILE A 66 -20.00 12.29 -0.21
C ILE A 66 -21.13 12.60 -1.20
N LEU A 67 -21.25 11.82 -2.29
CA LEU A 67 -22.33 11.96 -3.26
C LEU A 67 -23.70 11.71 -2.63
N LYS A 68 -23.85 10.67 -1.80
CA LYS A 68 -25.09 10.37 -1.08
C LYS A 68 -25.49 11.51 -0.14
N ARG A 69 -24.55 12.05 0.65
CA ARG A 69 -24.79 13.21 1.52
C ARG A 69 -25.25 14.44 0.73
N ARG A 70 -24.79 14.58 -0.52
CA ARG A 70 -25.11 15.68 -1.43
C ARG A 70 -26.29 15.41 -2.36
N LYS A 71 -27.05 14.33 -2.14
CA LYS A 71 -28.16 13.91 -3.02
C LYS A 71 -27.76 13.81 -4.49
N GLY A 72 -26.53 13.36 -4.76
CA GLY A 72 -26.00 13.16 -6.11
C GLY A 72 -25.36 14.39 -6.77
N LYS A 73 -25.30 15.55 -6.10
CA LYS A 73 -24.64 16.75 -6.67
C LYS A 73 -23.10 16.62 -6.57
N PRO A 74 -22.36 16.70 -7.70
CA PRO A 74 -20.90 16.60 -7.68
C PRO A 74 -20.25 17.81 -6.99
N VAL A 75 -19.01 17.62 -6.55
CA VAL A 75 -18.17 18.71 -6.01
C VAL A 75 -17.58 19.46 -7.19
N ILE A 76 -18.11 20.65 -7.49
CA ILE A 76 -17.66 21.49 -8.61
C ILE A 76 -16.65 22.55 -8.14
N ASP A 77 -16.69 22.92 -6.86
CA ASP A 77 -15.82 23.92 -6.26
C ASP A 77 -15.50 23.53 -4.80
N SER A 78 -14.28 23.00 -4.59
CA SER A 78 -13.79 22.56 -3.29
C SER A 78 -13.51 23.71 -2.32
N VAL A 79 -13.27 24.92 -2.84
CA VAL A 79 -12.92 26.11 -2.05
C VAL A 79 -14.15 26.61 -1.30
N LYS A 80 -15.27 26.80 -2.00
CA LYS A 80 -16.55 27.22 -1.38
C LYS A 80 -17.03 26.27 -0.27
N LEU A 81 -16.75 24.98 -0.41
CA LEU A 81 -17.13 23.97 0.58
C LEU A 81 -16.29 24.04 1.85
N LEU A 82 -15.01 24.37 1.71
CA LEU A 82 -14.12 24.61 2.84
C LEU A 82 -14.49 25.89 3.58
N GLU A 83 -14.90 26.93 2.85
CA GLU A 83 -15.41 28.18 3.44
C GLU A 83 -16.70 27.93 4.24
N GLN A 84 -17.69 27.24 3.66
CA GLN A 84 -18.92 26.87 4.38
C GLN A 84 -18.65 26.04 5.64
N ALA A 85 -17.76 25.04 5.56
CA ALA A 85 -17.41 24.22 6.72
C ALA A 85 -16.66 25.02 7.82
N ARG A 86 -15.90 26.05 7.44
CA ARG A 86 -15.25 26.97 8.40
C ARG A 86 -16.27 27.87 9.08
N GLU A 87 -17.25 28.39 8.34
CA GLU A 87 -18.33 29.22 8.89
C GLU A 87 -19.24 28.42 9.83
N GLU A 88 -19.61 27.19 9.48
CA GLU A 88 -20.39 26.30 10.35
C GLU A 88 -19.66 26.03 11.68
N ARG A 89 -18.36 25.72 11.62
CA ARG A 89 -17.52 25.53 12.82
C ARG A 89 -17.35 26.81 13.64
N ALA A 90 -17.19 27.97 12.98
CA ALA A 90 -17.09 29.25 13.68
C ALA A 90 -18.38 29.56 14.45
N ASN A 91 -19.54 29.29 13.84
CA ASN A 91 -20.84 29.47 14.48
C ASN A 91 -21.08 28.49 15.64
N GLU A 92 -20.64 27.23 15.55
CA GLU A 92 -20.69 26.28 16.67
C GLU A 92 -19.82 26.73 17.85
N LEU A 93 -18.63 27.26 17.58
CA LEU A 93 -17.70 27.74 18.61
C LEU A 93 -18.21 29.02 19.29
N LEU A 94 -18.90 29.89 18.53
CA LEU A 94 -19.54 31.10 19.06
C LEU A 94 -20.85 30.79 19.80
N GLY A 95 -21.60 29.77 19.38
CA GLY A 95 -22.82 29.31 20.04
C GLY A 95 -22.59 28.64 21.40
N ARG A 96 -21.39 28.12 21.67
CA ARG A 96 -20.99 27.54 22.98
C ARG A 96 -20.58 28.58 24.04
N ARG A 97 -20.56 29.87 23.70
CA ARG A 97 -20.18 30.97 24.61
C ARG A 97 -21.37 31.79 25.14
N ARG A 98 -22.60 31.26 25.07
CA ARG A 98 -23.76 31.79 25.79
C ARG A 98 -24.25 30.81 26.83
#